data_AF-A0A7Z7BDX2-F1
#
_entry.id   AF-A0A7Z7BDX2-F1
#
_cell.length_a   1.000
_cell.length_b   1.000
_cell.length_c   1.000
_cell.angle_alpha   90.00
_cell.angle_beta   90.00
_cell.angle_gamma   90.00
#
_symmetry.space_group_name_H-M   'P 1'
#
loop_
_entity.id
_entity.type
_entity.pdbx_description
1 polymer ?
#
loop_
_entity_poly.entity_id
_entity_poly.type
_entity_poly.pdbx_seq_one_letter_code
_entity_poly.pdbx_strand_id
1 'polypeptide(L)'
;MLGEANRIVICSGWLKTAGVQLLLPELEAAVARNVNVTVYSNKPPRKTEDETEEGAILALQKLGIEHIIVERQFYLHAKICYVETGQRFHRVIGSANITIGGLRKNEELPFCCPGRSLTISI
;
A
#
# COMPACT_ATOMS: atom_id res chain seq x y z
N MET A 1 5.58 -14.40 -0.26
CA MET A 1 5.74 -13.21 -1.13
C MET A 1 6.25 -12.01 -0.32
N LEU A 2 5.60 -11.64 0.79
CA LEU A 2 6.13 -10.59 1.69
C LEU A 2 7.29 -11.07 2.58
N GLY A 3 7.35 -12.39 2.87
CA GLY A 3 8.36 -13.06 3.71
C GLY A 3 9.83 -12.81 3.34
N GLU A 4 10.12 -12.58 2.06
CA GLU A 4 11.48 -12.37 1.53
C GLU A 4 11.63 -10.95 0.95
N ALA A 5 10.65 -10.07 1.15
CA ALA A 5 10.67 -8.75 0.56
C ALA A 5 11.85 -7.93 1.11
N ASN A 6 12.54 -7.19 0.26
CA ASN A 6 13.46 -6.13 0.65
C ASN A 6 12.74 -4.79 0.71
N ARG A 7 11.72 -4.61 -0.12
CA ARG A 7 10.92 -3.40 -0.20
C ARG A 7 9.47 -3.71 -0.55
N ILE A 8 8.55 -2.98 0.06
CA ILE A 8 7.12 -3.00 -0.25
C ILE A 8 6.67 -1.57 -0.52
N VAL A 9 5.94 -1.36 -1.60
CA VAL A 9 5.29 -0.08 -1.92
C VAL A 9 3.82 -0.32 -2.17
N ILE A 10 2.97 0.39 -1.45
CA ILE A 10 1.51 0.33 -1.61
C ILE A 10 1.02 1.71 -2.00
N CYS A 11 0.33 1.82 -3.13
CA CYS A 11 -0.38 3.02 -3.54
C CYS A 11 -1.87 2.74 -3.49
N SER A 12 -2.62 3.57 -2.77
CA SER A 12 -4.07 3.48 -2.73
C SER A 12 -4.69 4.83 -2.51
N GLY A 13 -5.52 5.27 -3.45
CA GLY A 13 -6.22 6.55 -3.34
C GLY A 13 -7.08 6.64 -2.08
N TRP A 14 -7.69 5.52 -1.67
CA TRP A 14 -8.47 5.41 -0.45
C TRP A 14 -7.79 4.44 0.53
N LEU A 15 -7.58 4.87 1.77
CA LEU A 15 -6.89 4.13 2.82
C LEU A 15 -7.72 4.22 4.11
N LYS A 16 -8.44 3.13 4.42
CA LYS A 16 -9.39 3.07 5.54
C LYS A 16 -8.85 2.16 6.65
N THR A 17 -9.23 2.46 7.88
CA THR A 17 -8.79 1.73 9.08
C THR A 17 -9.07 0.24 8.94
N ALA A 18 -10.30 -0.12 8.59
CA ALA A 18 -10.68 -1.53 8.42
C ALA A 18 -9.89 -2.25 7.31
N GLY A 19 -9.48 -1.53 6.26
CA GLY A 19 -8.62 -2.08 5.21
C GLY A 19 -7.21 -2.35 5.72
N VAL A 20 -6.61 -1.40 6.43
CA VAL A 20 -5.29 -1.55 7.04
C VAL A 20 -5.27 -2.69 8.06
N GLN A 21 -6.31 -2.82 8.90
CA GLN A 21 -6.43 -3.90 9.89
C GLN A 21 -6.34 -5.30 9.26
N LEU A 22 -6.87 -5.49 8.05
CA LEU A 22 -6.74 -6.77 7.33
C LEU A 22 -5.31 -7.07 6.87
N LEU A 23 -4.48 -6.04 6.68
CA LEU A 23 -3.10 -6.16 6.23
C LEU A 23 -2.10 -6.15 7.39
N LEU A 24 -2.51 -5.73 8.60
CA LEU A 24 -1.62 -5.56 9.75
C LEU A 24 -0.73 -6.77 10.04
N PRO A 25 -1.23 -8.03 10.09
CA PRO A 25 -0.37 -9.17 10.42
C PRO A 25 0.80 -9.33 9.44
N GLU A 26 0.55 -9.07 8.15
CA GLU A 26 1.56 -9.18 7.10
C GLU A 26 2.53 -8.00 7.11
N LEU A 27 2.03 -6.79 7.38
CA LEU A 27 2.83 -5.58 7.52
C LEU A 27 3.74 -5.65 8.76
N GLU A 28 3.21 -6.09 9.89
CA GLU A 28 3.96 -6.35 11.13
C GLU A 28 5.09 -7.35 10.88
N ALA A 29 4.78 -8.47 10.21
CA ALA A 29 5.78 -9.46 9.87
C ALA A 29 6.88 -8.88 8.96
N ALA A 30 6.53 -8.04 7.98
CA ALA A 30 7.50 -7.38 7.12
C ALA A 30 8.39 -6.39 7.88
N VAL A 31 7.79 -5.50 8.68
CA VAL A 31 8.53 -4.53 9.50
C VAL A 31 9.47 -5.24 10.48
N ALA A 32 9.03 -6.33 11.12
CA ALA A 32 9.86 -7.10 12.05
C ALA A 32 11.13 -7.69 11.40
N ARG A 33 11.16 -7.82 10.07
CA ARG A 33 12.34 -8.23 9.29
C ARG A 33 13.14 -7.06 8.72
N ASN A 34 12.85 -5.83 9.16
CA ASN A 34 13.44 -4.58 8.65
C ASN A 34 13.17 -4.34 7.16
N VAL A 35 12.03 -4.83 6.64
CA VAL A 35 11.61 -4.52 5.26
C VAL A 35 11.21 -3.05 5.19
N ASN A 36 11.71 -2.33 4.18
CA ASN A 36 11.26 -0.97 3.92
C ASN A 36 9.85 -1.00 3.32
N VAL A 37 8.88 -0.46 4.05
CA VAL A 37 7.49 -0.34 3.60
C VAL A 37 7.13 1.12 3.43
N THR A 38 6.69 1.49 2.23
CA THR A 38 6.14 2.82 1.94
C THR A 38 4.68 2.70 1.50
N VAL A 39 3.80 3.52 2.07
CA VAL A 39 2.39 3.60 1.69
C VAL A 39 2.09 5.01 1.16
N TYR A 40 1.39 5.11 0.05
CA TYR A 40 0.90 6.36 -0.52
C TYR A 40 -0.62 6.40 -0.48
N SER A 41 -1.18 7.51 0.00
CA SER A 41 -2.64 7.76 -0.03
C SER A 41 -2.97 9.24 -0.24
N ASN A 42 -4.21 9.56 -0.60
CA ASN A 42 -4.61 10.95 -0.82
C ASN A 42 -4.75 11.73 0.49
N LYS A 43 -4.39 13.00 0.46
CA LYS A 43 -4.81 13.96 1.48
C LYS A 43 -6.33 14.18 1.44
N PRO A 44 -7.04 14.02 2.57
CA PRO A 44 -8.46 14.32 2.61
C PRO A 44 -8.75 15.79 2.22
N PRO A 45 -9.72 16.05 1.33
CA PRO A 45 -10.19 17.39 0.92
C PRO A 45 -10.66 18.25 2.09
N ARG A 46 -11.33 17.60 3.03
CA ARG A 46 -12.03 18.18 4.17
C ARG A 46 -11.86 17.21 5.33
N LYS A 47 -11.90 17.72 6.57
CA LYS A 47 -11.89 16.87 7.77
C LYS A 47 -13.04 15.85 7.81
N THR A 48 -14.12 16.11 7.07
CA THR A 48 -15.31 15.26 7.00
C THR A 48 -15.24 14.20 5.91
N GLU A 49 -14.28 14.29 4.99
CA GLU A 49 -14.07 13.28 3.96
C GLU A 49 -13.02 12.29 4.43
N ASP A 50 -13.22 11.03 4.09
CA ASP A 50 -12.59 9.91 4.77
C ASP A 50 -11.59 9.18 3.86
N GLU A 51 -11.19 9.75 2.71
CA GLU A 51 -10.30 9.11 1.72
C GLU A 51 -9.11 8.42 2.38
N THR A 52 -8.44 9.12 3.30
CA THR A 52 -7.48 8.53 4.24
C THR A 52 -7.97 8.76 5.66
N GLU A 53 -8.27 7.67 6.38
CA GLU A 53 -8.75 7.75 7.77
C GLU A 53 -7.61 7.90 8.77
N GLU A 54 -7.80 8.71 9.80
CA GLU A 54 -6.85 8.91 10.91
C GLU A 54 -6.42 7.58 11.56
N GLY A 55 -7.36 6.66 11.77
CA GLY A 55 -7.07 5.35 12.35
C GLY A 55 -6.13 4.49 11.49
N ALA A 56 -6.18 4.65 10.17
CA ALA A 56 -5.24 4.01 9.25
C ALA A 56 -3.84 4.63 9.36
N ILE A 57 -3.77 5.97 9.43
CA ILE A 57 -2.51 6.70 9.60
C ILE A 57 -1.81 6.26 10.89
N LEU A 58 -2.54 6.29 12.01
CA LEU A 58 -2.01 5.90 13.33
C LEU A 58 -1.54 4.44 13.35
N ALA A 59 -2.26 3.54 12.69
CA ALA A 59 -1.88 2.14 12.58
C ALA A 59 -0.55 1.95 11.82
N LEU A 60 -0.37 2.64 10.69
CA LEU A 60 0.89 2.60 9.92
C LEU A 60 2.04 3.25 10.70
N GLN A 61 1.81 4.41 11.32
CA GLN A 61 2.80 5.11 12.13
C GLN A 61 3.27 4.28 13.32
N LYS A 62 2.35 3.54 13.98
CA LYS A 62 2.69 2.63 15.09
C LYS A 62 3.65 1.52 14.65
N LEU A 63 3.58 1.10 13.39
CA LEU A 63 4.51 0.13 12.81
C LEU A 63 5.81 0.76 12.28
N GLY A 64 5.98 2.08 12.35
CA GLY A 64 7.13 2.76 11.75
C GLY A 64 7.15 2.69 10.22
N ILE A 65 5.99 2.46 9.59
CA ILE A 65 5.86 2.43 8.13
C ILE A 65 5.90 3.87 7.61
N GLU A 66 6.64 4.10 6.53
CA GLU A 66 6.67 5.39 5.86
C GLU A 66 5.33 5.62 5.15
N HIS A 67 4.55 6.59 5.62
CA HIS A 67 3.28 6.97 5.01
C HIS A 67 3.39 8.34 4.34
N ILE A 68 3.28 8.36 3.01
CA ILE A 68 3.33 9.56 2.20
C ILE A 68 1.91 9.97 1.82
N ILE A 69 1.46 11.06 2.41
CA ILE A 69 0.19 11.70 2.06
C ILE A 69 0.40 12.56 0.81
N VAL A 70 -0.24 12.16 -0.29
CA VAL A 70 -0.16 12.86 -1.57
C VAL A 70 -0.99 14.14 -1.52
N GLU A 71 -0.32 15.27 -1.75
CA GLU A 71 -0.96 16.58 -1.83
C GLU A 71 -1.82 16.72 -3.10
N ARG A 72 -2.84 17.57 -3.01
CA ARG A 72 -3.95 17.69 -3.99
C ARG A 72 -3.57 18.26 -5.37
N GLN A 73 -2.29 18.47 -5.67
CA GLN A 73 -1.87 18.93 -7.01
C GLN A 73 -2.27 17.93 -8.11
N PHE A 74 -2.42 16.65 -7.74
CA PHE A 74 -3.02 15.61 -8.56
C PHE A 74 -3.75 14.61 -7.67
N TYR A 75 -4.72 13.88 -8.23
CA TYR A 75 -5.49 12.88 -7.50
C TYR A 75 -4.86 11.50 -7.67
N LEU A 76 -4.44 10.86 -6.56
CA LEU A 76 -3.93 9.48 -6.60
C LEU A 76 -5.10 8.52 -6.82
N HIS A 77 -5.33 8.11 -8.07
CA HIS A 77 -6.33 7.08 -8.39
C HIS A 77 -5.70 5.67 -8.53
N ALA A 78 -4.38 5.55 -8.45
CA ALA A 78 -3.70 4.25 -8.57
C ALA A 78 -4.04 3.31 -7.40
N LYS A 79 -4.12 2.01 -7.70
CA LYS A 79 -4.16 0.92 -6.72
C LYS A 79 -3.12 -0.12 -7.10
N ILE A 80 -1.96 -0.03 -6.46
CA ILE A 80 -0.77 -0.81 -6.81
C ILE A 80 -0.15 -1.32 -5.53
N CYS A 81 0.19 -2.60 -5.49
CA CYS A 81 1.09 -3.17 -4.50
C CYS A 81 2.31 -3.71 -5.24
N TYR A 82 3.49 -3.22 -4.88
CA TYR A 82 4.78 -3.64 -5.42
C TYR A 82 5.60 -4.25 -4.29
N VAL A 83 6.18 -5.42 -4.55
CA VAL A 83 7.00 -6.16 -3.60
C VAL A 83 8.28 -6.55 -4.32
N GLU A 84 9.41 -6.08 -3.82
CA GLU A 84 10.74 -6.42 -4.33
C GLU A 84 11.40 -7.47 -3.44
N THR A 85 12.02 -8.47 -4.06
CA THR A 85 12.70 -9.60 -3.42
C THR A 85 13.97 -9.92 -4.22
N GLY A 86 15.11 -9.40 -3.76
CA GLY A 86 16.40 -9.49 -4.42
C GLY A 86 16.34 -8.86 -5.82
N GLN A 87 16.58 -9.68 -6.84
CA GLN A 87 16.49 -9.26 -8.25
C GLN A 87 15.11 -9.49 -8.88
N ARG A 88 14.11 -9.87 -8.08
CA ARG A 88 12.74 -10.14 -8.52
C ARG A 88 11.81 -9.11 -7.94
N PHE A 89 10.69 -8.90 -8.63
CA PHE A 89 9.58 -8.17 -8.06
C PHE A 89 8.26 -8.84 -8.41
N HIS A 90 7.28 -8.60 -7.56
CA HIS A 90 5.89 -8.92 -7.77
C HIS A 90 5.10 -7.62 -7.73
N ARG A 91 4.20 -7.43 -8.69
CA ARG A 91 3.25 -6.32 -8.68
C ARG A 91 1.83 -6.84 -8.78
N VAL A 92 0.97 -6.28 -7.96
CA VAL A 92 -0.48 -6.38 -8.07
C VAL A 92 -0.97 -5.01 -8.48
N ILE A 93 -1.59 -4.92 -9.65
CA ILE A 93 -2.21 -3.70 -10.17
C ILE A 93 -3.69 -4.02 -10.32
N GLY A 94 -4.57 -3.15 -9.85
CA GLY A 94 -6.00 -3.40 -10.01
C GLY A 94 -6.87 -2.23 -9.64
N SER A 95 -8.12 -2.54 -9.32
CA SER A 95 -9.15 -1.58 -8.92
C SER A 95 -9.30 -1.42 -7.40
N ALA A 96 -8.81 -2.39 -6.62
CA ALA A 96 -9.03 -2.48 -5.18
C ALA A 96 -8.23 -1.44 -4.37
N ASN A 97 -8.94 -0.53 -3.71
CA ASN A 97 -8.33 0.32 -2.67
C ASN A 97 -8.12 -0.47 -1.36
N ILE A 98 -7.28 0.03 -0.46
CA ILE A 98 -7.09 -0.51 0.89
C ILE A 98 -8.28 -0.12 1.79
N THR A 99 -9.41 -0.77 1.54
CA THR A 99 -10.66 -0.64 2.28
C THR A 99 -11.26 -2.04 2.50
N ILE A 100 -12.19 -2.17 3.44
CA ILE A 100 -12.91 -3.44 3.61
C ILE A 100 -13.68 -3.84 2.35
N GLY A 101 -14.20 -2.85 1.60
CA GLY A 101 -14.87 -3.06 0.33
C GLY A 101 -13.94 -3.65 -0.71
N GLY A 102 -12.83 -2.95 -0.98
CA GLY A 102 -11.87 -3.35 -2.03
C GLY A 102 -11.12 -4.64 -1.72
N LEU A 103 -10.94 -5.02 -0.45
CA LEU A 103 -10.22 -6.23 -0.09
C LEU A 103 -11.10 -7.48 0.07
N ARG A 104 -12.42 -7.34 0.26
CA ARG A 104 -13.29 -8.47 0.66
C ARG A 104 -14.68 -8.51 0.03
N LYS A 105 -15.26 -7.38 -0.39
CA LYS A 105 -16.69 -7.30 -0.72
C LYS A 105 -16.97 -6.95 -2.18
N ASN A 106 -16.22 -6.00 -2.72
CA ASN A 106 -16.44 -5.49 -4.06
C ASN A 106 -15.95 -6.50 -5.10
N GLU A 107 -16.56 -6.47 -6.29
CA GLU A 107 -15.97 -7.07 -7.46
C GLU A 107 -14.77 -6.23 -7.88
N GLU A 108 -13.58 -6.82 -7.81
CA GLU A 108 -12.31 -6.14 -8.07
C GLU A 108 -11.50 -6.98 -9.06
N LEU A 109 -10.74 -6.33 -9.93
CA LEU A 109 -9.93 -7.00 -10.94
C LEU A 109 -8.44 -6.80 -10.66
N PRO A 110 -7.81 -7.69 -9.88
CA PRO A 110 -6.37 -7.66 -9.69
C PRO A 110 -5.64 -8.35 -10.85
N PHE A 111 -4.61 -7.71 -11.37
CA PHE A 111 -3.63 -8.30 -12.25
C PHE A 111 -2.30 -8.47 -11.52
N CYS A 112 -1.90 -9.72 -11.32
CA CYS A 112 -0.65 -10.09 -10.68
C CYS A 112 0.39 -10.41 -11.75
N CYS A 113 1.52 -9.71 -11.73
CA CYS A 113 2.58 -9.91 -12.71
C CYS A 113 3.94 -10.01 -12.00
N PRO A 114 4.66 -11.14 -12.12
CA PRO A 114 6.04 -11.22 -11.70
C PRO A 114 6.97 -10.55 -12.72
N GLY A 115 8.10 -10.05 -12.26
CA GLY A 115 9.15 -9.51 -13.12
C GLY A 115 10.54 -9.63 -12.51
N ARG A 116 11.56 -9.21 -13.27
CA ARG A 116 12.94 -9.06 -12.79
C ARG A 116 13.29 -7.58 -12.75
N SER A 117 13.88 -7.12 -11.65
CA SER A 117 14.38 -5.74 -11.56
C SER A 117 15.43 -5.54 -12.65
N LEU A 118 15.17 -4.57 -13.54
CA LEU A 118 16.17 -4.05 -14.46
C LEU A 118 16.96 -3.00 -13.67
N THR A 119 18.21 -3.32 -13.33
CA THR A 119 19.16 -2.29 -12.90
C THR A 119 19.46 -1.41 -14.10
N ILE A 120 18.73 -0.32 -14.26
CA ILE A 120 19.12 0.75 -15.18
C ILE A 120 20.11 1.61 -14.40
N SER A 121 21.40 1.37 -14.62
CA SER A 121 22.45 2.29 -14.19
C SER A 121 22.30 3.55 -15.03
N ILE A 122 21.89 4.65 -14.38
CA ILE A 122 21.92 6.01 -14.95
C ILE A 122 23.27 6.65 -14.67
#